data_AF-A0A9D4CLT4-F1
#
_entry.id   AF-A0A9D4CLT4-F1
#
_cell.length_a   1.000
_cell.length_b   1.000
_cell.length_c   1.000
_cell.angle_alpha   90.00
_cell.angle_beta   90.00
_cell.angle_gamma   90.00
#
_symmetry.space_group_name_H-M   'P 1'
#
loop_
_entity.id
_entity.type
_entity.pdbx_description
1 polymer ?
#
loop_
_entity_poly.entity_id
_entity_poly.type
_entity_poly.pdbx_seq_one_letter_code
_entity_poly.pdbx_strand_id
1 'polypeptide(L)' 'MDVHLASSSMDVHLASSSMDVHLASSSIDVHLASSSMDVQLASSSMDVHLSSTSMNVHLASSSVDMLLAASSTDVLLAS' A
#
# COMPACT_ATOMS: atom_id res chain seq x y z
N MET A 1 -0.39 -3.41 13.38
CA MET A 1 -0.77 -1.98 13.50
C MET A 1 -1.72 -1.74 12.37
N ASP A 2 -2.91 -1.25 12.69
CA ASP A 2 -3.99 -1.23 11.72
C ASP A 2 -4.32 0.21 11.36
N VAL A 3 -4.37 0.50 10.07
CA VAL A 3 -4.62 1.84 9.53
C VAL A 3 -5.77 1.78 8.55
N HIS A 4 -6.80 2.57 8.82
CA HIS A 4 -7.94 2.73 7.93
C HIS A 4 -8.16 4.23 7.71
N LEU A 5 -7.93 4.70 6.49
CA LEU A 5 -8.07 6.11 6.14
C LEU A 5 -8.85 6.27 4.84
N ALA A 6 -9.69 7.29 4.82
CA ALA A 6 -10.40 7.74 3.63
C ALA A 6 -10.32 9.27 3.55
N SER A 7 -9.79 9.76 2.44
CA SER A 7 -9.60 11.19 2.18
C SER A 7 -9.61 11.44 0.68
N SER A 8 -9.70 12.70 0.24
CA SER A 8 -9.61 13.06 -1.18
C SER A 8 -8.19 12.88 -1.75
N SER A 9 -7.18 13.11 -0.92
CA SER A 9 -5.76 12.83 -1.21
C SER A 9 -5.07 12.37 0.08
N MET A 10 -4.10 11.47 -0.06
CA MET A 10 -3.32 10.93 1.06
C MET A 10 -1.84 10.83 0.71
N ASP A 11 -1.02 11.17 1.70
CA ASP A 11 0.42 10.92 1.77
C ASP A 11 0.66 10.18 3.09
N VAL A 12 1.17 8.94 3.02
CA VAL A 12 1.28 8.03 4.17
C VAL A 12 2.68 7.44 4.28
N HIS A 13 3.34 7.71 5.40
CA HIS A 13 4.62 7.11 5.78
C HIS A 13 4.48 6.32 7.08
N LEU A 14 4.65 4.99 7.03
CA LEU A 14 4.51 4.12 8.20
C LEU A 14 5.66 3.12 8.30
N ALA A 15 6.09 2.85 9.53
CA ALA A 15 7.05 1.81 9.85
C ALA A 15 6.63 1.06 11.11
N SER A 16 6.56 -0.26 11.03
CA SER A 16 6.17 -1.13 12.16
C SER A 16 6.73 -2.54 11.91
N SER A 17 6.70 -3.42 12.91
CA SER A 17 7.06 -4.83 12.69
C SER A 17 6.00 -5.60 11.88
N SER A 18 4.73 -5.26 12.10
CA SER A 18 3.58 -5.81 11.38
C SER A 18 2.50 -4.75 11.14
N MET A 19 1.93 -4.72 9.94
CA MET A 19 0.89 -3.75 9.54
C MET A 19 -0.24 -4.39 8.76
N ASP A 20 -1.44 -3.83 8.94
CA ASP A 20 -2.60 -4.00 8.07
C ASP A 20 -3.07 -2.60 7.66
N VAL A 21 -3.07 -2.30 6.36
CA VAL A 21 -3.29 -0.95 5.84
C VAL A 21 -4.39 -0.95 4.79
N HIS A 22 -5.44 -0.19 5.04
CA HIS A 22 -6.52 0.05 4.10
C HIS A 22 -6.69 1.55 3.81
N LEU A 23 -6.43 1.97 2.58
CA LEU A 23 -6.55 3.36 2.16
C LEU A 23 -7.47 3.51 0.95
N ALA A 24 -8.38 4.48 1.00
CA ALA A 24 -9.23 4.86 -0.13
C ALA A 24 -9.15 6.36 -0.43
N SER A 25 -8.73 6.73 -1.65
CA SER A 25 -8.59 8.14 -2.06
C SER A 25 -8.75 8.38 -3.55
N SER A 26 -8.85 9.63 -4.01
CA SER A 26 -8.68 9.92 -5.44
C SER A 26 -7.20 9.88 -5.87
N SER A 27 -6.28 10.22 -4.96
CA SER A 27 -4.84 10.11 -5.16
C SER A 27 -4.14 9.64 -3.89
N ILE A 28 -3.27 8.65 -4.02
CA ILE A 28 -2.54 8.02 -2.90
C ILE A 28 -1.04 8.05 -3.20
N ASP A 29 -0.25 8.56 -2.26
CA ASP A 29 1.21 8.37 -2.18
C ASP A 29 1.54 7.64 -0.86
N VAL A 30 2.28 6.53 -0.94
CA VAL A 30 2.54 5.67 0.22
C VAL A 30 3.98 5.18 0.24
N HIS A 31 4.60 5.28 1.42
CA HIS A 31 5.82 4.60 1.78
C HIS A 31 5.64 3.74 3.04
N LEU A 32 5.66 2.41 2.90
CA LEU A 32 5.56 1.48 4.04
C LEU A 32 6.82 0.62 4.20
N ALA A 33 7.27 0.45 5.44
CA ALA A 33 8.32 -0.48 5.80
C ALA A 33 7.88 -1.41 6.94
N SER A 34 7.92 -2.72 6.71
CA SER A 34 7.54 -3.72 7.73
C SER A 34 8.39 -4.99 7.71
N SER A 35 8.24 -5.87 8.69
CA SER A 35 8.63 -7.28 8.49
C SER A 35 7.51 -8.06 7.80
N SER A 36 6.26 -7.82 8.19
CA SER A 36 5.06 -8.41 7.58
C SER A 36 4.00 -7.35 7.33
N MET A 37 3.31 -7.39 6.19
CA MET A 37 2.25 -6.41 5.91
C MET A 37 1.19 -6.93 4.95
N ASP A 38 -0.06 -6.55 5.23
CA ASP A 38 -1.20 -6.64 4.34
C ASP A 38 -1.61 -5.22 3.95
N VAL A 39 -1.78 -4.97 2.65
CA VAL A 39 -2.02 -3.64 2.10
C VAL A 39 -3.15 -3.68 1.08
N GLN A 40 -4.18 -2.88 1.30
CA GLN A 40 -5.32 -2.69 0.41
C GLN A 40 -5.48 -1.21 0.07
N LEU A 41 -5.20 -0.84 -1.19
CA LEU A 41 -5.32 0.54 -1.65
C LEU A 41 -6.33 0.63 -2.80
N ALA A 42 -7.23 1.60 -2.71
CA ALA A 42 -8.18 1.93 -3.77
C ALA A 42 -8.03 3.40 -4.15
N SER A 43 -7.64 3.67 -5.40
CA SER A 43 -7.52 5.05 -5.88
C SER A 43 -7.63 5.20 -7.38
N SER A 44 -7.84 6.42 -7.88
CA SER A 44 -7.72 6.69 -9.31
C SER A 44 -6.25 6.74 -9.77
N SER A 45 -5.35 7.24 -8.89
CA SER A 45 -3.91 7.34 -9.16
C SER A 45 -3.11 7.02 -7.89
N MET A 46 -2.08 6.18 -8.02
CA MET A 46 -1.24 5.75 -6.90
C MET A 46 0.25 5.84 -7.23
N ASP A 47 1.04 6.28 -6.25
CA ASP A 47 2.48 6.08 -6.14
C ASP A 47 2.77 5.28 -4.85
N VAL A 48 3.43 4.13 -4.98
CA VAL A 48 3.50 3.13 -3.90
C VAL A 48 4.89 2.55 -3.74
N HIS A 49 5.52 2.81 -2.60
CA HIS A 49 6.81 2.27 -2.20
C HIS A 49 6.69 1.36 -0.97
N LEU A 50 6.90 0.06 -1.16
CA LEU A 50 6.73 -0.95 -0.12
C LEU A 50 8.01 -1.76 0.10
N SER A 51 8.44 -1.86 1.36
CA SER A 51 9.56 -2.72 1.75
C SER A 51 9.14 -3.66 2.88
N SER A 52 9.31 -4.97 2.67
CA SER A 52 8.98 -5.97 3.68
C SER A 52 9.82 -7.24 3.58
N THR A 53 9.77 -8.12 4.59
CA THR A 53 10.22 -9.51 4.39
C THR A 53 9.14 -10.31 3.68
N SER A 54 7.89 -10.15 4.12
CA SER A 54 6.68 -10.77 3.53
C SER A 54 5.59 -9.72 3.37
N MET A 55 4.92 -9.68 2.21
CA MET A 55 3.80 -8.78 2.00
C MET A 55 2.74 -9.34 1.06
N ASN A 56 1.49 -8.97 1.35
CA ASN A 56 0.33 -9.19 0.50
C ASN A 56 -0.27 -7.83 0.13
N VAL A 57 -0.49 -7.59 -1.17
CA VAL A 57 -0.87 -6.27 -1.66
C VAL A 57 -2.02 -6.39 -2.65
N HIS A 58 -3.13 -5.71 -2.36
CA HIS A 58 -4.27 -5.54 -3.25
C HIS A 58 -4.40 -4.08 -3.64
N LEU A 59 -4.31 -3.79 -4.94
CA LEU A 59 -4.51 -2.47 -5.48
C LEU A 59 -5.68 -2.45 -6.46
N ALA A 60 -6.51 -1.42 -6.36
CA ALA A 60 -7.51 -1.08 -7.35
C ALA A 60 -7.25 0.33 -7.89
N SER A 61 -6.80 0.45 -9.15
CA SER A 61 -6.55 1.75 -9.79
C SER A 61 -6.59 1.80 -11.29
N SER A 62 -6.91 2.99 -11.80
CA SER A 62 -6.70 3.34 -13.20
C SER A 62 -5.23 3.64 -13.52
N SER A 63 -4.41 4.09 -12.56
CA SER A 63 -2.99 4.40 -12.76
C SER A 63 -2.18 4.09 -11.51
N VAL A 64 -1.15 3.25 -11.64
CA VAL A 64 -0.26 2.86 -10.54
C VAL A 64 1.20 2.99 -10.99
N ASP A 65 1.99 3.70 -10.21
CA ASP A 65 3.44 3.50 -10.12
C ASP A 65 3.77 2.79 -8.80
N MET A 66 4.69 1.84 -8.85
CA MET A 66 4.97 0.99 -7.70
C MET A 66 6.39 0.45 -7.69
N LEU A 67 7.01 0.53 -6.51
CA LEU A 67 8.27 -0.12 -6.17
C LEU A 67 8.09 -1.03 -4.96
N LEU A 68 8.40 -2.31 -5.16
CA LEU A 68 8.25 -3.38 -4.17
C LEU A 68 9.62 -3.99 -3.88
N ALA A 69 9.99 -4.09 -2.61
CA ALA A 69 11.20 -4.80 -2.17
C ALA A 69 10.85 -5.79 -1.06
N ALA A 70 10.76 -7.08 -1.38
CA ALA A 70 10.58 -8.12 -0.38
C ALA A 70 11.11 -9.50 -0.76
N SER A 71 11.24 -10.36 0.24
CA SER A 71 11.65 -11.76 0.05
C SER A 71 10.48 -12.65 -0.38
N SER A 72 9.25 -12.29 0.00
CA SER A 72 8.02 -12.96 -0.42
C SER A 72 6.92 -11.94 -0.66
N THR A 73 6.27 -12.04 -1.82
CA THR A 73 5.28 -11.06 -2.30
C THR A 73 4.13 -11.74 -3.01
N ASP A 74 2.92 -11.33 -2.65
CA ASP A 74 1.72 -11.54 -3.46
C ASP A 74 1.11 -10.18 -3.80
N VAL A 75 0.77 -9.97 -5.07
CA VAL A 75 0.28 -8.70 -5.59
C VAL A 75 -0.89 -8.95 -6.53
N LEU A 76 -2.04 -8.40 -6.18
CA LEU A 76 -3.21 -8.32 -7.05
C LEU A 76 -3.40 -6.87 -7.49
N LEU A 77 -3.38 -6.65 -8.80
CA LEU A 77 -3.70 -5.36 -9.42
C LEU A 77 -5.03 -5.49 -10.17
N ALA A 78 -6.03 -4.71 -9.75
CA ALA A 78 -7.29 -4.53 -10.45
C ALA A 78 -7.36 -3.12 -11.04
N SER A 79 -7.93 -3.00 -12.24
CA SER A 79 -8.07 -1.75 -12.98
C SER A 79 -9.51 -1.41 -13.33
#